data_AF-A0A2H1KMW6-F1
#
_entry.id   AF-A0A2H1KMW6-F1
#
_cell.length_a   1.000
_cell.length_b   1.000
_cell.length_c   1.000
_cell.angle_alpha   90.00
_cell.angle_beta   90.00
_cell.angle_gamma   90.00
#
_symmetry.space_group_name_H-M   'P 1'
#
loop_
_entity.id
_entity.type
_entity.pdbx_description
1 polymer ?
#
loop_
_entity_poly.entity_id
_entity_poly.type
_entity_poly.pdbx_seq_one_letter_code
_entity_poly.pdbx_strand_id
1 'polypeptide(L)'
;MFTHDYVKRGVLPVIGGSCKLRRNGVHTFSLTVDGGSALWQRFDKDWRVTIHDEGERLLSGVPLKIVETAEGGVVTSELTGESDMTWLKDMITLPDPSKAANDQGGEAYWNRKGAAGVLIRDLVNANVGPSARSEYRRPLVIGDVANGPDGTINSRFKPVLDEVAVLAETAGLTVDIVQDDNLKRSVLTVVEGRDFARRVRLSHGNGGIESHSFTLEAPTVTSVLVAGQGEGSERTLKLSHGNENSWGFRSLQFQDRRDTDDQKELDAAGTDTLTEGQERASVSLTVNDTPGRMFGRDYWLGDTVTVQLSTGVNITDTVQMAEVSWDENGRTVKVQVGPTAEDEDQPRDVKEINKLWKAVRGLQTR
;
A
#
# COMPACT_ATOMS: atom_id res chain seq x y z
N MET A 1 19.30 -19.43 -14.84
CA MET A 1 18.59 -19.42 -16.13
C MET A 1 17.20 -18.88 -15.86
N PHE A 2 16.82 -17.77 -16.49
CA PHE A 2 15.70 -16.88 -16.14
C PHE A 2 14.93 -16.68 -17.46
N THR A 3 13.67 -17.06 -17.72
CA THR A 3 12.49 -17.50 -16.96
C THR A 3 11.67 -18.40 -17.93
N HIS A 4 10.88 -19.37 -17.45
CA HIS A 4 9.79 -19.89 -18.28
C HIS A 4 8.65 -18.88 -18.28
N ASP A 5 8.06 -18.63 -19.44
CA ASP A 5 6.76 -17.94 -19.55
C ASP A 5 5.72 -18.71 -18.72
N TYR A 6 4.86 -18.00 -17.98
CA TYR A 6 3.83 -18.66 -17.18
C TYR A 6 2.91 -19.50 -18.06
N VAL A 7 2.56 -20.68 -17.55
CA VAL A 7 1.65 -21.62 -18.23
C VAL A 7 0.38 -21.72 -17.40
N LYS A 8 -0.76 -21.37 -18.00
CA LYS A 8 -2.06 -21.55 -17.38
C LYS A 8 -2.34 -23.04 -17.17
N ARG A 9 -2.52 -23.45 -15.92
CA ARG A 9 -2.71 -24.87 -15.53
C ARG A 9 -4.16 -25.29 -15.36
N GLY A 10 -5.05 -24.35 -15.08
CA GLY A 10 -6.47 -24.64 -14.85
C GLY A 10 -7.16 -23.50 -14.10
N VAL A 11 -8.38 -23.78 -13.66
CA VAL A 11 -9.18 -22.89 -12.79
C VAL A 11 -9.46 -23.66 -11.51
N LEU A 12 -9.29 -22.99 -10.37
CA LEU A 12 -9.58 -23.60 -9.07
C LEU A 12 -11.10 -23.65 -8.84
N PRO A 13 -11.62 -24.72 -8.22
CA PRO A 13 -13.04 -24.86 -7.88
C PRO A 13 -13.36 -24.06 -6.61
N VAL A 14 -13.33 -22.73 -6.73
CA VAL A 14 -13.56 -21.80 -5.62
C VAL A 14 -15.04 -21.78 -5.25
N ILE A 15 -15.34 -21.91 -3.96
CA ILE A 15 -16.68 -21.84 -3.35
C ILE A 15 -16.93 -20.42 -2.82
N GLY A 16 -15.89 -19.76 -2.33
CA GLY A 16 -15.93 -18.40 -1.82
C GLY A 16 -14.55 -17.91 -1.44
N GLY A 17 -14.44 -16.70 -0.93
CA GLY A 17 -13.17 -16.15 -0.48
C GLY A 17 -13.19 -14.65 -0.31
N SER A 18 -12.02 -14.09 -0.04
CA SER A 18 -11.81 -12.65 0.03
C SER A 18 -10.43 -12.26 -0.47
N CYS A 19 -10.33 -11.02 -0.93
CA CYS A 19 -9.10 -10.35 -1.30
C CYS A 19 -9.05 -9.00 -0.57
N LYS A 20 -7.95 -8.75 0.15
CA LYS A 20 -7.65 -7.44 0.72
C LYS A 20 -6.57 -6.78 -0.12
N LEU A 21 -6.96 -5.75 -0.83
CA LEU A 21 -6.12 -4.95 -1.71
C LEU A 21 -5.68 -3.69 -0.97
N ARG A 22 -4.40 -3.38 -1.04
CA ARG A 22 -3.77 -2.23 -0.37
C ARG A 22 -2.97 -1.44 -1.39
N ARG A 23 -3.24 -0.15 -1.53
CA ARG A 23 -2.47 0.72 -2.42
C ARG A 23 -1.00 0.69 -2.00
N ASN A 24 -0.10 0.52 -2.97
CA ASN A 24 1.35 0.50 -2.76
C ASN A 24 1.85 -0.54 -1.73
N GLY A 25 1.02 -1.55 -1.40
CA GLY A 25 1.33 -2.57 -0.41
C GLY A 25 1.06 -3.97 -0.94
N VAL A 26 1.39 -4.97 -0.12
CA VAL A 26 1.08 -6.37 -0.44
C VAL A 26 -0.42 -6.60 -0.31
N HIS A 27 -1.03 -7.17 -1.35
CA HIS A 27 -2.41 -7.63 -1.29
C HIS A 27 -2.44 -9.03 -0.69
N THR A 28 -3.49 -9.36 0.04
CA THR A 28 -3.70 -10.71 0.59
C THR A 28 -4.97 -11.32 0.04
N PHE A 29 -5.00 -12.65 -0.04
CA PHE A 29 -6.21 -13.38 -0.41
C PHE A 29 -6.42 -14.58 0.50
N SER A 30 -7.68 -14.95 0.71
CA SER A 30 -8.07 -16.27 1.22
C SER A 30 -9.17 -16.83 0.34
N LEU A 31 -8.96 -18.02 -0.22
CA LEU A 31 -9.92 -18.70 -1.09
C LEU A 31 -10.34 -20.02 -0.45
N THR A 32 -11.65 -20.22 -0.34
CA THR A 32 -12.23 -21.52 0.02
C THR A 32 -12.51 -22.29 -1.26
N VAL A 33 -11.90 -23.46 -1.41
CA VAL A 33 -12.08 -24.34 -2.58
C VAL A 33 -12.71 -25.67 -2.19
N ASP A 34 -13.37 -26.30 -3.15
CA ASP A 34 -13.81 -27.70 -3.03
C ASP A 34 -12.59 -28.63 -3.05
N GLY A 35 -12.24 -29.14 -1.86
CA GLY A 35 -11.10 -30.03 -1.66
C GLY A 35 -11.32 -31.42 -2.26
N GLY A 36 -12.58 -31.82 -2.47
CA GLY A 36 -12.93 -33.09 -3.11
C GLY A 36 -12.78 -33.06 -4.64
N SER A 37 -12.63 -31.88 -5.23
CA SER A 37 -12.58 -31.72 -6.68
C SER A 37 -11.27 -32.22 -7.29
N ALA A 38 -11.38 -32.95 -8.40
CA ALA A 38 -10.22 -33.41 -9.18
C ALA A 38 -9.34 -32.25 -9.71
N LEU A 39 -9.89 -31.03 -9.82
CA LEU A 39 -9.11 -29.84 -10.19
C LEU A 39 -8.21 -29.39 -9.05
N TRP A 40 -8.72 -29.40 -7.81
CA TRP A 40 -7.93 -29.10 -6.62
C TRP A 40 -6.83 -30.12 -6.40
N GLN A 41 -7.12 -31.41 -6.59
CA GLN A 41 -6.15 -32.50 -6.43
C GLN A 41 -4.96 -32.43 -7.40
N ARG A 42 -5.01 -31.56 -8.43
CA ARG A 42 -3.89 -31.29 -9.36
C ARG A 42 -3.09 -30.05 -8.99
N PHE A 43 -3.58 -29.24 -8.07
CA PHE A 43 -2.90 -28.03 -7.63
C PHE A 43 -1.64 -28.40 -6.86
N ASP A 44 -0.55 -27.70 -7.16
CA ASP A 44 0.70 -27.82 -6.40
C ASP A 44 0.99 -26.48 -5.71
N LYS A 45 1.58 -26.55 -4.52
CA LYS A 45 1.83 -25.38 -3.67
C LYS A 45 2.86 -24.41 -4.25
N ASP A 46 3.65 -24.84 -5.23
CA ASP A 46 4.58 -23.99 -5.96
C ASP A 46 3.90 -23.22 -7.11
N TRP A 47 2.62 -23.47 -7.39
CA TRP A 47 1.86 -22.74 -8.40
C TRP A 47 1.39 -21.40 -7.87
N ARG A 48 1.20 -20.48 -8.81
CA ARG A 48 0.68 -19.13 -8.56
C ARG A 48 -0.80 -19.08 -8.89
N VAL A 49 -1.50 -18.17 -8.23
CA VAL A 49 -2.92 -17.91 -8.49
C VAL A 49 -3.09 -16.53 -9.10
N THR A 50 -3.96 -16.43 -10.09
CA THR A 50 -4.50 -15.15 -10.56
C THR A 50 -5.97 -15.10 -10.18
N ILE A 51 -6.37 -14.02 -9.52
CA ILE A 51 -7.74 -13.82 -9.06
C ILE A 51 -8.38 -12.79 -9.97
N HIS A 52 -9.46 -13.18 -10.61
CA HIS A 52 -10.25 -12.33 -11.49
C HIS A 52 -11.65 -12.18 -10.91
N ASP A 53 -12.19 -10.97 -11.03
CA ASP A 53 -13.51 -10.59 -10.57
C ASP A 53 -14.18 -9.83 -11.71
N GLU A 54 -15.33 -10.32 -12.16
CA GLU A 54 -16.10 -9.72 -13.26
C GLU A 54 -15.28 -9.52 -14.56
N GLY A 55 -14.35 -10.44 -14.82
CA GLY A 55 -13.46 -10.42 -15.98
C GLY A 55 -12.19 -9.58 -15.79
N GLU A 56 -12.14 -8.73 -14.77
CA GLU A 56 -10.98 -7.91 -14.44
C GLU A 56 -10.08 -8.63 -13.44
N ARG A 57 -8.76 -8.52 -13.60
CA ARG A 57 -7.81 -9.12 -12.67
C ARG A 57 -7.71 -8.26 -11.41
N LEU A 58 -7.95 -8.84 -10.24
CA LEU A 58 -7.75 -8.16 -8.97
C LEU A 58 -6.31 -8.24 -8.48
N LEU A 59 -5.72 -9.44 -8.49
CA LEU A 59 -4.34 -9.67 -8.07
C LEU A 59 -3.78 -10.95 -8.65
N SER A 60 -2.46 -11.07 -8.62
CA SER A 60 -1.73 -12.31 -8.86
C SER A 60 -0.72 -12.55 -7.74
N GLY A 61 -0.59 -13.79 -7.29
CA GLY A 61 0.18 -14.07 -6.08
C GLY A 61 0.56 -15.52 -5.84
N VAL A 62 1.26 -15.73 -4.74
CA VAL A 62 1.70 -17.05 -4.27
C VAL A 62 0.86 -17.51 -3.09
N PRO A 63 0.46 -18.80 -3.05
CA PRO A 63 -0.12 -19.37 -1.85
C PRO A 63 0.96 -19.52 -0.78
N LEU A 64 0.63 -19.17 0.46
CA LEU A 64 1.52 -19.28 1.61
C LEU A 64 1.02 -20.32 2.62
N LYS A 65 -0.29 -20.59 2.62
CA LYS A 65 -0.93 -21.52 3.55
C LYS A 65 -2.05 -22.27 2.86
N ILE A 66 -2.12 -23.57 3.13
CA ILE A 66 -3.21 -24.46 2.74
C ILE A 66 -3.72 -25.13 4.01
N VAL A 67 -5.02 -25.05 4.27
CA VAL A 67 -5.69 -25.75 5.36
C VAL A 67 -6.76 -26.64 4.75
N GLU A 68 -6.66 -27.95 4.94
CA GLU A 68 -7.72 -28.89 4.57
C GLU A 68 -8.61 -29.16 5.77
N THR A 69 -9.92 -29.09 5.56
CA THR A 69 -10.93 -29.42 6.55
C THR A 69 -11.87 -30.46 5.96
N ALA A 70 -12.03 -31.59 6.64
CA ALA A 70 -12.98 -32.63 6.26
C ALA A 70 -14.03 -32.79 7.37
N GLU A 71 -15.27 -32.39 7.09
CA GLU A 71 -16.38 -32.45 8.04
C GLU A 71 -17.65 -32.92 7.34
N GLY A 72 -18.40 -33.84 7.97
CA GLY A 72 -19.68 -34.30 7.43
C GLY A 72 -19.62 -34.97 6.05
N GLY A 73 -18.45 -35.46 5.62
CA GLY A 73 -18.24 -36.03 4.29
C GLY A 73 -17.92 -35.01 3.19
N VAL A 74 -17.82 -33.72 3.54
CA VAL A 74 -17.38 -32.64 2.66
C VAL A 74 -15.92 -32.31 2.98
N VAL A 75 -15.09 -32.17 1.95
CA VAL A 75 -13.70 -31.73 2.07
C VAL A 75 -13.60 -30.34 1.47
N THR A 76 -13.17 -29.37 2.27
CA THR A 76 -12.86 -28.01 1.82
C THR A 76 -11.37 -27.75 2.03
N SER A 77 -10.80 -26.87 1.21
CA SER A 77 -9.45 -26.37 1.45
C SER A 77 -9.45 -24.85 1.44
N GLU A 78 -8.82 -24.24 2.44
CA GLU A 78 -8.58 -22.81 2.51
C GLU A 78 -7.16 -22.52 2.01
N LEU A 79 -7.07 -21.70 0.97
CA LEU A 79 -5.83 -21.26 0.34
C LEU A 79 -5.61 -19.78 0.66
N THR A 80 -4.63 -19.48 1.51
CA THR A 80 -4.26 -18.10 1.87
C THR A 80 -2.92 -17.74 1.25
N GLY A 81 -2.78 -16.50 0.76
CA GLY A 81 -1.53 -16.03 0.19
C GLY A 81 -1.41 -14.53 0.00
N GLU A 82 -0.33 -14.13 -0.65
CA GLU A 82 0.08 -12.74 -0.87
C GLU A 82 0.30 -12.47 -2.37
N SER A 83 0.12 -11.21 -2.79
CA SER A 83 0.41 -10.80 -4.16
C SER A 83 1.91 -10.79 -4.48
N ASP A 84 2.23 -10.67 -5.76
CA ASP A 84 3.62 -10.60 -6.25
C ASP A 84 4.42 -9.41 -5.73
N MET A 85 3.76 -8.41 -5.14
CA MET A 85 4.39 -7.33 -4.37
C MET A 85 5.23 -7.87 -3.19
N THR A 86 4.98 -9.10 -2.73
CA THR A 86 5.81 -9.79 -1.72
C THR A 86 7.28 -9.88 -2.13
N TRP A 87 7.58 -9.88 -3.44
CA TRP A 87 8.97 -9.81 -3.92
C TRP A 87 9.72 -8.55 -3.49
N LEU A 88 9.01 -7.42 -3.38
CA LEU A 88 9.59 -6.17 -2.88
C LEU A 88 9.64 -6.15 -1.35
N LYS A 89 8.65 -6.75 -0.69
CA LYS A 89 8.59 -6.87 0.77
C LYS A 89 9.75 -7.72 1.30
N ASP A 90 10.03 -8.84 0.64
CA ASP A 90 11.05 -9.81 1.07
C ASP A 90 12.47 -9.44 0.61
N MET A 91 12.64 -8.32 -0.12
CA MET A 91 13.93 -7.82 -0.55
C MET A 91 14.28 -6.55 0.22
N ILE A 92 15.55 -6.38 0.56
CA ILE A 92 16.08 -5.15 1.12
C ILE A 92 16.85 -4.34 0.08
N THR A 93 16.93 -3.03 0.27
CA THR A 93 17.76 -2.13 -0.52
C THR A 93 19.23 -2.36 -0.18
N LEU A 94 20.03 -2.68 -1.20
CA LEU A 94 21.48 -2.70 -1.07
C LEU A 94 22.04 -1.31 -1.46
N PRO A 95 22.98 -0.74 -0.69
CA PRO A 95 23.68 0.49 -1.08
C PRO A 95 24.28 0.42 -2.50
N ASP A 96 24.95 -0.70 -2.80
CA ASP A 96 25.38 -1.07 -4.16
C ASP A 96 24.74 -2.41 -4.56
N PRO A 97 23.61 -2.39 -5.29
CA PRO A 97 22.92 -3.59 -5.76
C PRO A 97 23.73 -4.43 -6.75
N SER A 98 24.82 -3.91 -7.31
CA SER A 98 25.71 -4.68 -8.18
C SER A 98 26.61 -5.64 -7.40
N LYS A 99 26.81 -5.39 -6.11
CA LYS A 99 27.70 -6.15 -5.23
C LYS A 99 26.95 -7.16 -4.39
N ALA A 100 27.69 -8.14 -3.85
CA ALA A 100 27.11 -9.15 -3.00
C ALA A 100 26.61 -8.49 -1.71
N ALA A 101 25.60 -9.06 -1.06
CA ALA A 101 25.05 -8.47 0.17
C ALA A 101 26.10 -8.38 1.30
N ASN A 102 27.13 -9.23 1.27
CA ASN A 102 28.28 -9.19 2.19
C ASN A 102 29.48 -8.37 1.68
N ASP A 103 29.35 -7.64 0.56
CA ASP A 103 30.39 -6.82 -0.06
C ASP A 103 29.85 -5.41 -0.38
N GLN A 104 29.44 -4.67 0.67
CA GLN A 104 28.80 -3.34 0.55
C GLN A 104 29.71 -2.21 1.05
N GLY A 105 31.03 -2.35 0.83
CA GLY A 105 32.04 -1.42 1.34
C GLY A 105 32.27 -0.16 0.50
N GLY A 106 31.69 -0.08 -0.70
CA GLY A 106 31.86 1.06 -1.62
C GLY A 106 30.90 2.20 -1.33
N GLU A 107 29.61 1.99 -1.59
CA GLU A 107 28.57 2.99 -1.39
C GLU A 107 27.95 2.89 0.00
N ALA A 108 27.74 4.04 0.65
CA ALA A 108 27.07 4.10 1.94
C ALA A 108 25.54 4.01 1.79
N TYR A 109 24.96 4.51 0.70
CA TYR A 109 23.52 4.51 0.50
C TYR A 109 23.19 4.33 -0.97
N TRP A 110 22.03 3.74 -1.25
CA TRP A 110 21.41 3.88 -2.55
C TRP A 110 20.71 5.24 -2.58
N ASN A 111 21.36 6.23 -3.19
CA ASN A 111 20.87 7.61 -3.24
C ASN A 111 20.66 8.05 -4.69
N ARG A 112 19.43 8.47 -5.01
CA ARG A 112 19.08 9.03 -6.31
C ARG A 112 17.99 10.10 -6.17
N LYS A 113 18.01 11.06 -7.10
CA LYS A 113 17.01 12.12 -7.25
C LYS A 113 16.50 12.19 -8.69
N GLY A 114 15.22 12.50 -8.86
CA GLY A 114 14.56 12.64 -10.16
C GLY A 114 13.08 12.27 -10.06
N ALA A 115 12.43 12.06 -11.21
CA ALA A 115 11.02 11.69 -11.27
C ALA A 115 10.73 10.42 -10.45
N ALA A 116 9.73 10.49 -9.58
CA ALA A 116 9.43 9.45 -8.59
C ALA A 116 9.27 8.05 -9.21
N GLY A 117 8.49 7.91 -10.28
CA GLY A 117 8.30 6.60 -10.91
C GLY A 117 9.54 6.06 -11.61
N VAL A 118 10.44 6.93 -12.10
CA VAL A 118 11.75 6.53 -12.61
C VAL A 118 12.63 6.01 -11.47
N LEU A 119 12.61 6.66 -10.30
CA LEU A 119 13.34 6.19 -9.12
C LEU A 119 12.82 4.84 -8.63
N ILE A 120 11.49 4.66 -8.55
CA ILE A 120 10.84 3.38 -8.18
C ILE A 120 11.28 2.28 -9.15
N ARG A 121 11.19 2.55 -10.46
CA ARG A 121 11.62 1.62 -11.51
C ARG A 121 13.07 1.19 -11.34
N ASP A 122 13.96 2.15 -11.15
CA ASP A 122 15.40 1.91 -11.05
C ASP A 122 15.73 1.11 -9.78
N LEU A 123 15.10 1.43 -8.65
CA LEU A 123 15.27 0.72 -7.38
C LEU A 123 14.82 -0.74 -7.51
N VAL A 124 13.62 -0.97 -8.05
CA VAL A 124 13.06 -2.31 -8.26
C VAL A 124 13.92 -3.09 -9.25
N ASN A 125 14.29 -2.49 -10.38
CA ASN A 125 15.09 -3.16 -11.40
C ASN A 125 16.47 -3.60 -10.89
N ALA A 126 17.11 -2.77 -10.06
CA ALA A 126 18.44 -3.06 -9.51
C ALA A 126 18.42 -4.13 -8.41
N ASN A 127 17.35 -4.22 -7.60
CA ASN A 127 17.30 -5.13 -6.45
C ASN A 127 16.58 -6.45 -6.74
N VAL A 128 15.49 -6.44 -7.51
CA VAL A 128 14.69 -7.65 -7.80
C VAL A 128 14.42 -7.90 -9.28
N GLY A 129 14.53 -6.87 -10.13
CA GLY A 129 14.17 -6.96 -11.55
C GLY A 129 15.27 -7.54 -12.43
N PRO A 130 15.15 -7.41 -13.77
CA PRO A 130 16.08 -8.00 -14.74
C PRO A 130 17.57 -7.66 -14.53
N SER A 131 17.86 -6.44 -14.05
CA SER A 131 19.22 -5.99 -13.78
C SER A 131 19.77 -6.46 -12.42
N ALA A 132 18.95 -7.07 -11.57
CA ALA A 132 19.37 -7.59 -10.29
C ALA A 132 20.37 -8.73 -10.44
N ARG A 133 21.17 -8.94 -9.39
CA ARG A 133 22.07 -10.09 -9.26
C ARG A 133 21.29 -11.40 -9.38
N SER A 134 21.93 -12.41 -9.95
CA SER A 134 21.29 -13.68 -10.31
C SER A 134 20.53 -14.37 -9.18
N GLU A 135 21.02 -14.22 -7.95
CA GLU A 135 20.49 -14.78 -6.72
C GLU A 135 19.23 -14.06 -6.20
N TYR A 136 19.03 -12.79 -6.56
CA TYR A 136 17.87 -11.98 -6.13
C TYR A 136 16.88 -11.70 -7.25
N ARG A 137 17.28 -11.95 -8.49
CA ARG A 137 16.43 -11.75 -9.67
C ARG A 137 15.11 -12.52 -9.51
N ARG A 138 14.00 -11.82 -9.75
CA ARG A 138 12.63 -12.34 -9.76
C ARG A 138 12.07 -12.32 -11.18
N PRO A 139 11.11 -13.21 -11.55
CA PRO A 139 10.49 -13.34 -12.87
C PRO A 139 9.60 -12.13 -13.22
N LEU A 140 10.21 -10.95 -13.17
CA LEU A 140 9.64 -9.62 -13.27
C LEU A 140 10.19 -8.95 -14.53
N VAL A 141 9.30 -8.31 -15.27
CA VAL A 141 9.62 -7.38 -16.35
C VAL A 141 9.30 -5.98 -15.87
N ILE A 142 10.10 -5.01 -16.29
CA ILE A 142 9.82 -3.60 -16.04
C ILE A 142 8.88 -3.11 -17.12
N GLY A 143 7.65 -2.77 -16.74
CA GLY A 143 6.65 -2.19 -17.63
C GLY A 143 6.81 -0.68 -17.77
N ASP A 144 5.80 -0.06 -18.36
CA ASP A 144 5.70 1.40 -18.44
C ASP A 144 5.50 1.99 -17.04
N VAL A 145 6.22 3.07 -16.76
CA VAL A 145 6.14 3.80 -15.49
C VAL A 145 5.75 5.25 -15.73
N ALA A 146 4.72 5.70 -15.03
CA ALA A 146 4.42 7.12 -14.94
C ALA A 146 5.56 7.85 -14.22
N ASN A 147 5.88 9.07 -14.64
CA ASN A 147 7.00 9.81 -14.04
C ASN A 147 6.66 10.31 -12.63
N GLY A 148 5.48 10.93 -12.47
CA GLY A 148 5.14 11.67 -11.26
C GLY A 148 6.06 12.88 -11.01
N PRO A 149 5.88 13.59 -9.88
CA PRO A 149 6.76 14.67 -9.45
C PRO A 149 8.18 14.16 -9.12
N ASP A 150 9.13 15.09 -9.02
CA ASP A 150 10.48 14.77 -8.57
C ASP A 150 10.48 14.38 -7.09
N GLY A 151 11.24 13.34 -6.76
CA GLY A 151 11.49 12.86 -5.40
C GLY A 151 12.96 12.53 -5.19
N THR A 152 13.27 11.99 -4.02
CA THR A 152 14.61 11.50 -3.67
C THR A 152 14.44 10.22 -2.86
N ILE A 153 15.29 9.23 -3.12
CA ILE A 153 15.42 8.03 -2.28
C ILE A 153 16.81 8.06 -1.68
N ASN A 154 16.89 7.78 -0.39
CA ASN A 154 18.14 7.58 0.33
C ASN A 154 17.99 6.35 1.22
N SER A 155 18.27 5.18 0.67
CA SER A 155 17.97 3.91 1.34
C SER A 155 19.21 3.07 1.62
N ARG A 156 19.19 2.36 2.75
CA ARG A 156 20.23 1.42 3.17
C ARG A 156 19.60 0.30 3.99
N PHE A 157 19.63 -0.92 3.46
CA PHE A 157 19.18 -2.15 4.11
C PHE A 157 17.75 -2.10 4.65
N LYS A 158 16.89 -1.30 4.03
CA LYS A 158 15.45 -1.24 4.34
C LYS A 158 14.68 -2.09 3.34
N PRO A 159 13.49 -2.60 3.68
CA PRO A 159 12.66 -3.30 2.70
C PRO A 159 12.43 -2.42 1.46
N VAL A 160 12.56 -3.03 0.27
CA VAL A 160 12.38 -2.32 -1.01
C VAL A 160 10.94 -1.79 -1.10
N LEU A 161 9.98 -2.57 -0.62
CA LEU A 161 8.57 -2.17 -0.63
C LEU A 161 8.32 -0.88 0.15
N ASP A 162 8.91 -0.72 1.33
CA ASP A 162 8.66 0.44 2.18
C ASP A 162 9.13 1.74 1.49
N GLU A 163 10.32 1.72 0.89
CA GLU A 163 10.86 2.86 0.13
C GLU A 163 10.03 3.18 -1.11
N VAL A 164 9.59 2.14 -1.82
CA VAL A 164 8.71 2.29 -2.98
C VAL A 164 7.37 2.87 -2.56
N ALA A 165 6.79 2.40 -1.46
CA ALA A 165 5.49 2.83 -0.96
C ALA A 165 5.51 4.30 -0.53
N VAL A 166 6.50 4.69 0.28
CA VAL A 166 6.66 6.08 0.74
C VAL A 166 6.80 7.05 -0.43
N LEU A 167 7.67 6.72 -1.40
CA LEU A 167 7.85 7.58 -2.57
C LEU A 167 6.61 7.61 -3.45
N ALA A 168 5.96 6.46 -3.69
CA ALA A 168 4.76 6.39 -4.51
C ALA A 168 3.61 7.18 -3.91
N GLU A 169 3.39 7.09 -2.59
CA GLU A 169 2.35 7.85 -1.91
C GLU A 169 2.58 9.35 -1.98
N THR A 170 3.81 9.79 -1.66
CA THR A 170 4.20 11.20 -1.75
C THR A 170 4.02 11.74 -3.17
N ALA A 171 4.28 10.91 -4.17
CA ALA A 171 4.17 11.26 -5.58
C ALA A 171 2.75 11.11 -6.17
N GLY A 172 1.77 10.60 -5.41
CA GLY A 172 0.42 10.32 -5.92
C GLY A 172 0.37 9.17 -6.93
N LEU A 173 1.34 8.26 -6.88
CA LEU A 173 1.46 7.09 -7.75
C LEU A 173 0.85 5.84 -7.09
N THR A 174 0.49 4.87 -7.93
CA THR A 174 0.12 3.52 -7.53
C THR A 174 1.08 2.53 -8.19
N VAL A 175 1.73 1.71 -7.37
CA VAL A 175 2.67 0.68 -7.78
C VAL A 175 2.06 -0.69 -7.55
N ASP A 176 2.18 -1.55 -8.55
CA ASP A 176 1.77 -2.95 -8.44
C ASP A 176 2.65 -3.86 -9.31
N ILE A 177 2.65 -5.15 -9.01
CA ILE A 177 3.27 -6.20 -9.83
C ILE A 177 2.18 -7.15 -10.29
N VAL A 178 1.95 -7.16 -11.60
CA VAL A 178 0.79 -7.84 -12.19
C VAL A 178 1.19 -8.84 -13.27
N GLN A 179 0.55 -10.00 -13.29
CA GLN A 179 0.78 -11.01 -14.33
C GLN A 179 0.09 -10.64 -15.65
N ASP A 180 0.84 -10.19 -16.64
CA ASP A 180 0.31 -9.94 -17.97
C ASP A 180 0.10 -11.25 -18.74
N ASP A 181 -1.14 -11.52 -19.15
CA ASP A 181 -1.54 -12.76 -19.83
C ASP A 181 -0.95 -12.87 -21.25
N ASN A 182 -0.66 -11.74 -21.92
CA ASN A 182 -0.10 -11.72 -23.27
C ASN A 182 1.41 -11.98 -23.22
N LEU A 183 2.11 -11.30 -22.32
CA LEU A 183 3.55 -11.47 -22.09
C LEU A 183 3.87 -12.73 -21.28
N LYS A 184 2.87 -13.30 -20.60
CA LYS A 184 3.00 -14.45 -19.69
C LYS A 184 4.08 -14.22 -18.62
N ARG A 185 4.17 -13.00 -18.11
CA ARG A 185 5.19 -12.54 -17.16
C ARG A 185 4.59 -11.58 -16.15
N SER A 186 5.19 -11.51 -14.96
CA SER A 186 4.84 -10.48 -14.00
C SER A 186 5.51 -9.17 -14.43
N VAL A 187 4.76 -8.08 -14.43
CA VAL A 187 5.16 -6.77 -14.91
C VAL A 187 5.02 -5.76 -13.78
N LEU A 188 6.07 -5.00 -13.51
CA LEU A 188 5.98 -3.83 -12.65
C LEU A 188 5.19 -2.74 -13.37
N THR A 189 4.12 -2.26 -12.74
CA THR A 189 3.33 -1.14 -13.23
C THR A 189 3.39 0.00 -12.23
N VAL A 190 3.63 1.22 -12.72
CA VAL A 190 3.55 2.44 -11.93
C VAL A 190 2.64 3.41 -12.65
N VAL A 191 1.50 3.72 -12.06
CA VAL A 191 0.45 4.54 -12.68
C VAL A 191 0.10 5.74 -11.81
N GLU A 192 -0.36 6.82 -12.43
CA GLU A 192 -0.92 7.97 -11.73
C GLU A 192 -2.36 7.70 -11.30
N GLY A 193 -2.72 8.11 -10.08
CA GLY A 193 -4.11 8.08 -9.63
C GLY A 193 -5.00 8.98 -10.49
N ARG A 194 -6.18 8.50 -10.87
CA ARG A 194 -7.10 9.28 -11.71
C ARG A 194 -8.06 10.08 -10.83
N ASP A 195 -8.32 11.33 -11.22
CA ASP A 195 -9.34 12.13 -10.56
C ASP A 195 -10.74 11.74 -11.06
N PHE A 196 -11.42 10.92 -10.25
CA PHE A 196 -12.81 10.54 -10.45
C PHE A 196 -13.77 11.21 -9.46
N ALA A 197 -13.35 12.26 -8.76
CA ALA A 197 -14.13 12.89 -7.71
C ALA A 197 -15.55 13.30 -8.16
N ARG A 198 -15.70 13.70 -9.43
CA ARG A 198 -17.00 14.07 -10.02
C ARG A 198 -17.80 12.89 -10.56
N ARG A 199 -17.12 11.85 -11.05
CA ARG A 199 -17.72 10.69 -11.73
C ARG A 199 -18.16 9.63 -10.71
N VAL A 200 -17.28 9.32 -9.77
CA VAL A 200 -17.51 8.34 -8.71
C VAL A 200 -17.83 9.10 -7.44
N ARG A 201 -19.15 9.30 -7.26
CA ARG A 201 -19.72 9.87 -6.03
C ARG A 201 -20.48 8.77 -5.31
N LEU A 202 -19.98 8.36 -4.16
CA LEU A 202 -20.58 7.33 -3.31
C LEU A 202 -21.44 8.01 -2.26
N SER A 203 -22.73 7.71 -2.19
CA SER A 203 -23.62 8.23 -1.15
C SER A 203 -24.73 7.24 -0.83
N HIS A 204 -25.31 7.37 0.38
CA HIS A 204 -26.55 6.66 0.73
C HIS A 204 -27.69 6.99 -0.25
N GLY A 205 -27.85 8.27 -0.59
CA GLY A 205 -28.94 8.74 -1.45
C GLY A 205 -28.89 8.24 -2.90
N ASN A 206 -27.73 7.82 -3.39
CA ASN A 206 -27.57 7.24 -4.72
C ASN A 206 -27.37 5.72 -4.71
N GLY A 207 -27.51 5.08 -3.55
CA GLY A 207 -27.34 3.65 -3.35
C GLY A 207 -25.90 3.16 -3.40
N GLY A 208 -24.90 4.03 -3.59
CA GLY A 208 -23.49 3.64 -3.70
C GLY A 208 -22.82 3.27 -2.37
N ILE A 209 -23.46 3.55 -1.25
CA ILE A 209 -23.00 3.18 0.10
C ILE A 209 -24.13 2.42 0.80
N GLU A 210 -23.80 1.26 1.34
CA GLU A 210 -24.67 0.51 2.27
C GLU A 210 -24.46 0.97 3.70
N SER A 211 -23.20 1.08 4.12
CA SER A 211 -22.81 1.53 5.46
C SER A 211 -21.50 2.30 5.42
N HIS A 212 -21.30 3.20 6.39
CA HIS A 212 -20.02 3.88 6.57
C HIS A 212 -19.66 3.99 8.06
N SER A 213 -18.36 3.98 8.34
CA SER A 213 -17.78 4.45 9.59
C SER A 213 -16.79 5.56 9.29
N PHE A 214 -16.78 6.56 10.17
CA PHE A 214 -15.82 7.65 10.15
C PHE A 214 -15.02 7.59 11.44
N THR A 215 -13.69 7.51 11.32
CA THR A 215 -12.78 7.47 12.45
C THR A 215 -11.89 8.69 12.40
N LEU A 216 -11.75 9.37 13.54
CA LEU A 216 -10.80 10.45 13.75
C LEU A 216 -9.91 10.06 14.93
N GLU A 217 -8.60 10.00 14.73
CA GLU A 217 -7.62 9.56 15.71
C GLU A 217 -6.67 10.70 16.03
N ALA A 218 -6.51 11.00 17.32
CA ALA A 218 -5.64 12.05 17.80
C ALA A 218 -4.17 11.86 17.38
N PRO A 219 -3.38 12.94 17.23
CA PRO A 219 -1.96 12.83 16.91
C PRO A 219 -1.20 12.10 18.02
N THR A 220 -0.29 11.18 17.67
CA THR A 220 0.53 10.46 18.66
C THR A 220 1.61 11.36 19.24
N VAL A 221 2.14 12.29 18.43
CA VAL A 221 3.19 13.24 18.82
C VAL A 221 2.76 14.68 18.53
N THR A 222 2.99 15.60 19.47
CA THR A 222 2.75 17.05 19.23
C THR A 222 4.04 17.85 19.09
N SER A 223 5.14 17.32 19.60
CA SER A 223 6.46 17.93 19.57
C SER A 223 7.53 16.85 19.58
N VAL A 224 8.63 17.08 18.88
CA VAL A 224 9.76 16.15 18.81
C VAL A 224 11.01 16.88 19.26
N LEU A 225 11.71 16.32 20.25
CA LEU A 225 13.04 16.75 20.65
C LEU A 225 14.08 15.82 20.00
N VAL A 226 14.73 16.33 18.96
CA VAL A 226 15.80 15.63 18.25
C VAL A 226 17.13 15.98 18.90
N ALA A 227 17.93 14.97 19.22
CA ALA A 227 19.24 15.12 19.85
C ALA A 227 20.35 14.65 18.91
N GLY A 228 21.19 15.59 18.47
CA GLY A 228 22.34 15.35 17.58
C GLY A 228 23.58 14.84 18.32
N GLN A 229 24.75 15.13 17.74
CA GLN A 229 26.06 14.85 18.34
C GLN A 229 26.31 15.62 19.65
N GLY A 230 27.38 15.21 20.34
CA GLY A 230 27.76 15.72 21.67
C GLY A 230 27.31 14.81 22.82
N GLU A 231 27.78 15.13 24.02
CA GLU A 231 27.48 14.38 25.25
C GLU A 231 27.07 15.33 26.38
N GLY A 232 26.19 14.84 27.27
CA GLY A 232 25.72 15.61 28.41
C GLY A 232 25.17 16.98 28.01
N SER A 233 25.73 18.04 28.60
CA SER A 233 25.33 19.43 28.36
C SER A 233 25.80 19.99 27.01
N GLU A 234 26.76 19.34 26.35
CA GLU A 234 27.25 19.76 25.03
C GLU A 234 26.46 19.12 23.88
N ARG A 235 25.44 18.31 24.20
CA ARG A 235 24.62 17.65 23.19
C ARG A 235 23.74 18.66 22.45
N THR A 236 23.82 18.64 21.12
CA THR A 236 22.96 19.47 20.27
C THR A 236 21.51 19.01 20.41
N LEU A 237 20.61 19.91 20.82
CA LEU A 237 19.19 19.62 20.98
C LEU A 237 18.37 20.55 20.08
N LYS A 238 17.43 19.97 19.36
CA LYS A 238 16.50 20.69 18.49
C LYS A 238 15.08 20.28 18.80
N LEU A 239 14.25 21.25 19.19
CA LEU A 239 12.83 21.04 19.43
C LEU A 239 12.03 21.49 18.22
N SER A 240 11.20 20.59 17.71
CA SER A 240 10.25 20.84 16.62
C SER A 240 8.82 20.70 17.14
N HIS A 241 7.95 21.61 16.71
CA HIS A 241 6.51 21.60 16.99
C HIS A 241 5.77 21.50 15.66
N GLY A 242 4.70 20.71 15.58
CA GLY A 242 3.96 20.54 14.31
C GLY A 242 2.48 20.23 14.46
N ASN A 243 2.11 19.38 15.43
CA ASN A 243 0.73 18.91 15.51
C ASN A 243 -0.01 19.72 16.58
N GLU A 244 -0.58 20.86 16.15
CA GLU A 244 -1.49 21.65 16.97
C GLU A 244 -2.71 20.79 17.34
N ASN A 245 -2.82 20.48 18.63
CA ASN A 245 -3.77 19.49 19.09
C ASN A 245 -5.12 20.10 19.50
N SER A 246 -6.17 19.90 18.69
CA SER A 246 -7.55 20.21 19.10
C SER A 246 -8.10 19.27 20.18
N TRP A 247 -7.44 18.15 20.45
CA TRP A 247 -7.77 17.18 21.50
C TRP A 247 -7.23 17.56 22.89
N GLY A 248 -6.52 18.69 22.99
CA GLY A 248 -6.18 19.30 24.28
C GLY A 248 -5.06 18.63 25.08
N PHE A 249 -4.26 17.74 24.49
CA PHE A 249 -3.05 17.18 25.12
C PHE A 249 -1.76 17.60 24.41
N ARG A 250 -0.64 17.43 25.11
CA ARG A 250 0.71 17.64 24.55
C ARG A 250 1.54 16.40 24.80
N SER A 251 2.17 15.89 23.76
CA SER A 251 3.16 14.82 23.81
C SER A 251 4.49 15.30 23.24
N LEU A 252 5.59 14.90 23.89
CA LEU A 252 6.96 15.17 23.47
C LEU A 252 7.66 13.84 23.22
N GLN A 253 8.08 13.59 21.99
CA GLN A 253 8.87 12.41 21.63
C GLN A 253 10.35 12.78 21.55
N PHE A 254 11.20 11.91 22.08
CA PHE A 254 12.64 12.05 21.95
C PHE A 254 13.12 11.22 20.77
N GLN A 255 13.93 11.82 19.90
CA GLN A 255 14.56 11.15 18.77
C GLN A 255 16.07 11.32 18.84
N ASP A 256 16.79 10.21 18.82
CA ASP A 256 18.24 10.22 18.86
C ASP A 256 18.84 10.20 17.45
N ARG A 257 19.66 11.21 17.12
CA ARG A 257 20.38 11.38 15.86
C ARG A 257 21.87 11.66 16.09
N ARG A 258 22.56 10.84 16.91
CA ARG A 258 24.02 10.95 17.13
C ARG A 258 24.86 10.79 15.86
N ASP A 259 24.26 10.34 14.77
CA ASP A 259 24.88 10.18 13.47
C ASP A 259 25.17 11.52 12.77
N THR A 260 24.52 12.61 13.17
CA THR A 260 24.68 13.93 12.53
C THR A 260 24.68 15.09 13.53
N ASP A 261 25.35 16.17 13.14
CA ASP A 261 25.28 17.48 13.82
C ASP A 261 24.78 18.59 12.86
N ASP A 262 24.37 18.20 11.63
CA ASP A 262 23.78 19.15 10.69
C ASP A 262 22.37 19.52 11.15
N GLN A 263 22.19 20.79 11.49
CA GLN A 263 20.93 21.34 11.95
C GLN A 263 19.77 21.08 10.97
N LYS A 264 20.04 21.06 9.65
CA LYS A 264 19.00 20.77 8.64
C LYS A 264 18.56 19.31 8.67
N GLU A 265 19.47 18.38 8.94
CA GLU A 265 19.13 16.96 9.05
C GLU A 265 18.36 16.68 10.34
N LEU A 266 18.70 17.36 11.43
CA LEU A 266 17.92 17.30 12.67
C LEU A 266 16.51 17.88 12.50
N ASP A 267 16.38 18.99 11.77
CA ASP A 267 15.09 19.59 11.44
C ASP A 267 14.22 18.68 10.57
N ALA A 268 14.82 18.07 9.55
CA ALA A 268 14.13 17.10 8.69
C ALA A 268 13.64 15.89 9.50
N ALA A 269 14.52 15.30 10.33
CA ALA A 269 14.16 14.16 11.17
C ALA A 269 12.98 14.45 12.11
N GLY A 270 12.98 15.62 12.76
CA GLY A 270 11.88 16.04 13.62
C GLY A 270 10.59 16.30 12.84
N THR A 271 10.69 16.81 11.60
CA THR A 271 9.53 17.01 10.72
C THR A 271 8.95 15.67 10.29
N ASP A 272 9.78 14.69 9.95
CA ASP A 272 9.34 13.35 9.52
C ASP A 272 8.56 12.67 10.64
N THR A 273 9.08 12.66 11.87
CA THR A 273 8.39 12.07 13.04
C THR A 273 7.09 12.82 13.38
N LEU A 274 7.08 14.16 13.28
CA LEU A 274 5.84 14.93 13.43
C LEU A 274 4.82 14.54 12.37
N THR A 275 5.26 14.25 11.14
CA THR A 275 4.44 13.89 9.99
C THR A 275 3.88 12.47 10.12
N GLU A 276 4.64 11.53 10.66
CA GLU A 276 4.18 10.17 10.98
C GLU A 276 3.09 10.17 12.06
N GLY A 277 3.30 10.95 13.13
CA GLY A 277 2.39 10.99 14.28
C GLY A 277 1.31 12.07 14.21
N GLN A 278 0.94 12.52 13.02
CA GLN A 278 -0.17 13.47 12.82
C GLN A 278 -1.53 12.85 13.13
N GLU A 279 -2.52 13.71 13.27
CA GLU A 279 -3.91 13.29 13.38
C GLU A 279 -4.38 12.57 12.11
N ARG A 280 -5.13 11.48 12.27
CA ARG A 280 -5.62 10.66 11.15
C ARG A 280 -7.14 10.71 11.07
N ALA A 281 -7.67 10.82 9.85
CA ALA A 281 -9.09 10.79 9.56
C ALA A 281 -9.36 9.76 8.47
N SER A 282 -10.12 8.71 8.74
CA SER A 282 -10.40 7.66 7.78
C SER A 282 -11.90 7.43 7.60
N VAL A 283 -12.32 7.11 6.38
CA VAL A 283 -13.69 6.69 6.08
C VAL A 283 -13.66 5.27 5.55
N SER A 284 -14.29 4.35 6.27
CA SER A 284 -14.51 2.99 5.79
C SER A 284 -15.95 2.85 5.32
N LEU A 285 -16.13 2.29 4.13
CA LEU A 285 -17.41 2.18 3.44
C LEU A 285 -17.66 0.73 3.08
N THR A 286 -18.89 0.26 3.27
CA THR A 286 -19.40 -0.88 2.49
C THR A 286 -20.12 -0.29 1.30
N VAL A 287 -19.64 -0.59 0.09
CA VAL A 287 -20.16 -0.02 -1.15
C VAL A 287 -21.01 -1.05 -1.88
N ASN A 288 -22.09 -0.58 -2.50
CA ASN A 288 -22.87 -1.42 -3.40
C ASN A 288 -22.39 -1.21 -4.82
N ASP A 289 -22.30 -2.30 -5.58
CA ASP A 289 -22.07 -2.21 -7.01
C ASP A 289 -23.29 -1.61 -7.69
N THR A 290 -23.09 -0.41 -8.24
CA THR A 290 -24.08 0.28 -9.05
C THR A 290 -23.53 0.49 -10.45
N PRO A 291 -24.38 0.53 -11.49
CA PRO A 291 -23.91 0.81 -12.86
C PRO A 291 -23.05 2.09 -12.91
N GLY A 292 -21.81 1.95 -13.37
CA GLY A 292 -20.84 3.04 -13.48
C GLY A 292 -20.08 3.41 -12.21
N ARG A 293 -20.22 2.65 -11.10
CA ARG A 293 -19.48 2.84 -9.83
C ARG A 293 -19.11 1.51 -9.20
N MET A 294 -18.65 0.56 -10.01
CA MET A 294 -18.19 -0.74 -9.54
C MET A 294 -16.68 -0.71 -9.28
N PHE A 295 -16.26 -1.08 -8.06
CA PHE A 295 -14.85 -1.24 -7.75
C PHE A 295 -14.26 -2.38 -8.60
N GLY A 296 -13.07 -2.18 -9.18
CA GLY A 296 -12.46 -3.13 -10.13
C GLY A 296 -12.69 -2.79 -11.60
N ARG A 297 -13.80 -2.11 -11.92
CA ARG A 297 -14.14 -1.73 -13.30
C ARG A 297 -14.15 -0.23 -13.51
N ASP A 298 -14.87 0.50 -12.65
CA ASP A 298 -15.10 1.94 -12.81
C ASP A 298 -14.10 2.80 -12.03
N TYR A 299 -13.54 2.26 -10.95
CA TYR A 299 -12.47 2.88 -10.16
C TYR A 299 -11.63 1.81 -9.45
N TRP A 300 -10.43 2.19 -9.05
CA TRP A 300 -9.41 1.33 -8.46
C TRP A 300 -8.66 2.02 -7.32
N LEU A 301 -7.73 1.29 -6.69
CA LEU A 301 -6.79 1.83 -5.71
C LEU A 301 -6.00 3.02 -6.29
N GLY A 302 -5.92 4.10 -5.51
CA GLY A 302 -5.25 5.34 -5.88
C GLY A 302 -6.09 6.33 -6.68
N ASP A 303 -7.26 5.94 -7.19
CA ASP A 303 -8.19 6.90 -7.80
C ASP A 303 -8.81 7.81 -6.71
N THR A 304 -9.00 9.09 -7.03
CA THR A 304 -9.69 10.05 -6.17
C THR A 304 -11.20 9.95 -6.38
N VAL A 305 -11.96 9.74 -5.31
CA VAL A 305 -13.42 9.60 -5.33
C VAL A 305 -14.06 10.58 -4.35
N THR A 306 -15.36 10.83 -4.50
CA THR A 306 -16.12 11.62 -3.50
C THR A 306 -17.08 10.74 -2.74
N VAL A 307 -17.01 10.80 -1.42
CA VAL A 307 -17.88 10.10 -0.48
C VAL A 307 -18.76 11.12 0.22
N GLN A 308 -20.07 10.92 0.18
CA GLN A 308 -21.02 11.74 0.93
C GLN A 308 -21.54 10.95 2.13
N LEU A 309 -21.21 11.43 3.32
CA LEU A 309 -21.67 10.86 4.59
C LEU A 309 -23.16 11.16 4.81
N SER A 310 -23.81 10.43 5.73
CA SER A 310 -25.22 10.67 6.09
C SER A 310 -25.45 12.06 6.70
N THR A 311 -24.41 12.67 7.26
CA THR A 311 -24.42 14.05 7.76
C THR A 311 -24.48 15.11 6.66
N GLY A 312 -24.37 14.71 5.38
CA GLY A 312 -24.34 15.59 4.22
C GLY A 312 -22.95 16.12 3.86
N VAL A 313 -21.93 15.78 4.64
CA VAL A 313 -20.53 16.15 4.36
C VAL A 313 -19.99 15.36 3.17
N ASN A 314 -19.34 16.05 2.23
CA ASN A 314 -18.59 15.44 1.15
C ASN A 314 -17.11 15.38 1.51
N ILE A 315 -16.54 14.19 1.37
CA ILE A 315 -15.11 13.89 1.52
C ILE A 315 -14.60 13.50 0.14
N THR A 316 -13.56 14.19 -0.34
CA THR A 316 -12.92 13.85 -1.62
C THR A 316 -11.49 13.46 -1.31
N ASP A 317 -11.17 12.20 -1.53
CA ASP A 317 -9.86 11.62 -1.22
C ASP A 317 -9.64 10.37 -2.08
N THR A 318 -8.43 9.84 -2.02
CA THR A 318 -7.95 8.64 -2.70
C THR A 318 -8.44 7.35 -2.03
N VAL A 319 -8.70 6.34 -2.85
CA VAL A 319 -9.00 4.99 -2.38
C VAL A 319 -7.70 4.29 -1.98
N GLN A 320 -7.58 3.92 -0.70
CA GLN A 320 -6.34 3.36 -0.12
C GLN A 320 -6.40 1.85 0.05
N MET A 321 -7.56 1.31 0.43
CA MET A 321 -7.76 -0.12 0.60
C MET A 321 -9.11 -0.55 0.07
N ALA A 322 -9.18 -1.81 -0.37
CA ALA A 322 -10.44 -2.46 -0.70
C ALA A 322 -10.41 -3.92 -0.24
N GLU A 323 -11.50 -4.38 0.38
CA GLU A 323 -11.76 -5.78 0.65
C GLU A 323 -12.91 -6.22 -0.24
N VAL A 324 -12.62 -7.17 -1.13
CA VAL A 324 -13.63 -7.82 -1.99
C VAL A 324 -13.83 -9.22 -1.45
N SER A 325 -15.08 -9.60 -1.17
CA SER A 325 -15.42 -10.95 -0.72
C SER A 325 -16.54 -11.56 -1.56
N TRP A 326 -16.48 -12.87 -1.73
CA TRP A 326 -17.46 -13.66 -2.45
C TRP A 326 -17.90 -14.82 -1.57
N ASP A 327 -19.22 -14.95 -1.41
CA ASP A 327 -19.85 -16.07 -0.72
C ASP A 327 -21.12 -16.51 -1.46
N GLU A 328 -21.93 -17.36 -0.83
CA GLU A 328 -23.22 -17.80 -1.36
C GLU A 328 -24.25 -16.67 -1.55
N ASN A 329 -24.07 -15.54 -0.86
CA ASN A 329 -24.95 -14.36 -0.95
C ASN A 329 -24.50 -13.38 -2.03
N GLY A 330 -23.29 -13.57 -2.58
CA GLY A 330 -22.77 -12.84 -3.72
C GLY A 330 -21.49 -12.06 -3.39
N ARG A 331 -21.31 -10.95 -4.12
CA ARG A 331 -20.13 -10.09 -4.03
C ARG A 331 -20.37 -8.96 -3.03
N THR A 332 -19.46 -8.79 -2.09
CA THR A 332 -19.43 -7.65 -1.16
C THR A 332 -18.12 -6.89 -1.31
N VAL A 333 -18.19 -5.56 -1.31
CA VAL A 333 -16.99 -4.70 -1.36
C VAL A 333 -17.00 -3.72 -0.21
N LYS A 334 -15.89 -3.70 0.51
CA LYS A 334 -15.57 -2.65 1.47
C LYS A 334 -14.41 -1.82 0.94
N VAL A 335 -14.53 -0.51 0.99
CA VAL A 335 -13.52 0.43 0.50
C VAL A 335 -13.15 1.39 1.62
N GLN A 336 -11.86 1.66 1.77
CA GLN A 336 -11.36 2.70 2.64
C GLN A 336 -10.87 3.89 1.81
N VAL A 337 -11.39 5.07 2.15
CA VAL A 337 -11.07 6.34 1.52
C VAL A 337 -10.42 7.26 2.55
N GLY A 338 -9.33 7.91 2.15
CA GLY A 338 -8.48 8.69 3.05
C GLY A 338 -7.45 7.84 3.79
N PRO A 339 -6.62 8.46 4.64
CA PRO A 339 -5.51 7.78 5.29
C PRO A 339 -6.02 6.60 6.13
N THR A 340 -5.41 5.44 5.95
CA THR A 340 -5.77 4.24 6.71
C THR A 340 -5.36 4.41 8.18
N ALA A 341 -6.30 4.14 9.09
CA ALA A 341 -6.07 4.18 10.54
C ALA A 341 -5.15 3.05 11.04
N GLU A 342 -4.98 1.97 10.27
CA GLU A 342 -4.19 0.80 10.69
C GLU A 342 -2.68 0.93 10.48
N ASP A 343 -2.19 1.99 9.82
CA ASP A 343 -0.77 2.16 9.54
C ASP A 343 -0.17 3.23 10.46
N GLU A 344 0.43 2.79 11.57
CA GLU A 344 1.13 3.66 12.53
C GLU A 344 2.40 4.30 11.94
N ASP A 345 2.91 3.81 10.80
CA ASP A 345 4.30 4.02 10.33
C ASP A 345 4.46 4.84 9.01
N GLN A 346 3.46 5.60 8.55
CA GLN A 346 3.60 6.38 7.29
C GLN A 346 3.44 7.91 7.47
N PRO A 347 4.46 8.73 7.14
CA PRO A 347 4.35 10.20 7.13
C PRO A 347 3.55 10.70 5.92
N ARG A 348 2.55 11.57 6.12
CA ARG A 348 1.79 12.22 5.03
C ARG A 348 1.49 13.72 5.22
N ASP A 349 1.26 14.41 4.10
CA ASP A 349 1.18 15.87 3.95
C ASP A 349 -0.10 16.54 4.52
N VAL A 350 0.09 17.62 5.29
CA VAL A 350 -0.85 18.35 6.17
C VAL A 350 -2.04 19.01 5.42
N LYS A 351 -1.96 19.17 4.10
CA LYS A 351 -2.94 19.94 3.32
C LYS A 351 -4.25 19.20 3.00
N GLU A 352 -4.19 17.88 2.83
CA GLU A 352 -5.37 17.03 2.55
C GLU A 352 -6.22 16.86 3.82
N ILE A 353 -5.54 16.64 4.94
CA ILE A 353 -6.10 16.60 6.29
C ILE A 353 -6.86 17.91 6.58
N ASN A 354 -6.29 19.08 6.26
CA ASN A 354 -6.93 20.39 6.46
C ASN A 354 -8.24 20.63 5.67
N LYS A 355 -8.47 19.94 4.55
CA LYS A 355 -9.76 20.01 3.82
C LYS A 355 -10.85 19.25 4.54
N LEU A 356 -10.54 18.06 5.05
CA LEU A 356 -11.41 17.28 5.93
C LEU A 356 -11.75 18.07 7.21
N TRP A 357 -10.76 18.76 7.79
CA TRP A 357 -10.96 19.64 8.94
C TRP A 357 -11.91 20.81 8.71
N LYS A 358 -11.89 21.46 7.53
CA LYS A 358 -12.85 22.53 7.22
C LYS A 358 -14.28 21.99 7.15
N ALA A 359 -14.46 20.77 6.67
CA ALA A 359 -15.78 20.13 6.61
C ALA A 359 -16.27 19.70 8.01
N VAL A 360 -15.37 19.19 8.87
CA VAL A 360 -15.68 18.75 10.23
C VAL A 360 -15.88 19.90 11.22
N ARG A 361 -15.07 20.97 11.17
CA ARG A 361 -15.24 22.14 12.05
C ARG A 361 -16.56 22.90 11.78
N GLY A 362 -17.12 22.76 10.58
CA GLY A 362 -18.47 23.23 10.25
C GLY A 362 -19.61 22.42 10.90
N LEU A 363 -19.33 21.19 11.39
CA LEU A 363 -20.29 20.36 12.13
C LEU A 363 -20.35 20.72 13.63
N GLN A 364 -19.22 21.11 14.23
CA GLN A 364 -19.19 21.47 15.67
C GLN A 364 -19.74 22.87 15.98
N THR A 365 -19.97 23.70 14.96
CA THR A 365 -20.47 25.08 15.10
C THR A 365 -21.96 25.22 14.75
N ARG A 366 -22.71 24.12 14.66
CA ARG A 366 -24.14 24.14 14.34
C ARG A 366 -25.02 23.46 15.38
#